data_AF-A0A2D5P8J0-F1
#
_entry.id   AF-A0A2D5P8J0-F1
#
_cell.length_a   1.000
_cell.length_b   1.000
_cell.length_c   1.000
_cell.angle_alpha   90.00
_cell.angle_beta   90.00
_cell.angle_gamma   90.00
#
_symmetry.space_group_name_H-M   'P 1'
#
loop_
_entity.id
_entity.type
_entity.pdbx_description
1 polymer ?
#
loop_
_entity_poly.entity_id
_entity_poly.type
_entity_poly.pdbx_seq_one_letter_code
_entity_poly.pdbx_strand_id
1 'polypeptide(L)' 'MQNNTIPKDIIKIQKKLATFEKDSRNYKKYTKILAKHIKSFSMKQRVNSHIKTIQTVEKIHEEK' A
#
# COMPACT_ATOMS: atom_id res chain seq x y z
N MET A 1 2.68 -8.77 -16.61
CA MET A 1 3.39 -8.48 -15.34
C MET A 1 2.57 -7.47 -14.57
N GLN A 2 2.08 -7.81 -13.37
CA GLN A 2 1.40 -6.83 -12.52
C GLN A 2 2.42 -5.75 -12.17
N ASN A 3 2.15 -4.51 -12.60
CA ASN A 3 2.96 -3.36 -12.23
C ASN A 3 2.80 -3.13 -10.72
N ASN A 4 3.63 -3.81 -9.93
CA ASN A 4 3.79 -3.63 -8.48
C ASN A 4 4.47 -2.29 -8.20
N THR A 5 3.92 -1.21 -8.76
CA THR A 5 4.46 0.12 -8.63
C THR A 5 4.12 0.60 -7.23
N ILE A 6 5.13 0.69 -6.38
CA ILE A 6 5.01 1.32 -5.07
C ILE A 6 4.47 2.74 -5.29
N PRO A 7 3.43 3.17 -4.56
CA PRO A 7 2.89 4.51 -4.68
C PRO A 7 3.98 5.59 -4.56
N LYS A 8 3.93 6.60 -5.43
CA LYS A 8 4.92 7.70 -5.48
C LYS A 8 5.08 8.39 -4.13
N ASP A 9 4.00 8.54 -3.36
CA ASP A 9 4.02 9.17 -2.03
C ASP A 9 4.82 8.37 -1.01
N ILE A 10 4.72 7.03 -1.04
CA ILE A 10 5.49 6.15 -0.16
C ILE A 10 6.97 6.29 -0.47
N ILE A 11 7.35 6.30 -1.76
CA ILE A 11 8.74 6.49 -2.20
C ILE A 11 9.26 7.87 -1.76
N LYS A 12 8.45 8.92 -1.91
CA LYS A 12 8.80 10.29 -1.50
C LYS A 12 9.06 10.38 0.01
N ILE A 13 8.22 9.71 0.82
CA ILE A 13 8.40 9.66 2.28
C ILE A 13 9.66 8.86 2.64
N GLN A 14 9.90 7.72 2.00
CA GLN A 14 11.11 6.90 2.24
C GLN A 14 12.40 7.67 1.94
N LYS A 15 12.46 8.37 0.79
CA LYS A 15 13.60 9.24 0.44
C LYS A 15 13.85 10.32 1.50
N LYS A 16 12.79 10.93 2.01
CA LYS A 16 12.89 11.96 3.06
C LYS A 16 13.27 11.38 4.43
N LEU A 17 12.86 10.15 4.73
CA LEU A 17 13.29 9.45 5.95
C LEU A 17 14.79 9.13 5.92
N ALA A 18 15.33 8.79 4.76
CA ALA A 18 16.75 8.49 4.59
C ALA A 18 17.66 9.69 4.87
N THR A 19 17.14 10.93 4.82
CA THR A 19 17.92 12.14 5.12
C THR A 19 17.86 12.56 6.60
N PHE A 20 17.02 11.92 7.42
CA PHE A 20 16.88 12.28 8.83
C PHE A 20 17.74 11.40 9.72
N GLU A 21 18.35 12.01 10.74
CA GLU A 21 18.98 11.27 11.83
C GLU A 21 17.95 10.39 12.53
N LYS A 22 18.35 9.15 12.79
CA LYS A 22 17.51 8.15 13.48
C LYS A 22 17.06 8.72 14.83
N ASP A 23 15.79 8.51 15.15
CA ASP A 23 15.15 8.98 16.38
C ASP A 23 15.00 10.50 16.57
N SER A 24 15.44 11.31 15.60
CA SER A 24 15.10 12.73 15.55
C SER A 24 13.58 12.95 15.52
N ARG A 25 13.12 14.13 15.94
CA ARG A 25 11.69 14.49 15.92
C ARG A 25 11.07 14.30 14.53
N ASN A 26 11.80 14.68 13.49
CA ASN A 26 11.38 14.53 12.10
C ASN A 26 11.37 13.07 11.66
N TYR A 27 12.37 12.27 12.03
CA TYR A 27 12.39 10.84 11.77
C TYR A 27 11.15 10.14 12.37
N LYS A 28 10.87 10.39 13.66
CA LYS A 28 9.69 9.82 14.34
C LYS A 28 8.38 10.24 13.68
N LYS A 29 8.25 11.53 13.30
CA LYS A 29 7.09 12.07 12.59
C LYS A 29 6.89 11.37 11.24
N TYR A 30 7.92 11.33 10.40
CA TYR A 30 7.81 10.76 9.06
C TYR A 30 7.66 9.24 9.05
N THR A 31 8.17 8.55 10.07
CA THR A 31 7.96 7.11 10.27
C THR A 31 6.48 6.81 10.54
N LYS A 32 5.82 7.60 11.40
CA LYS A 32 4.36 7.49 11.63
C LYS A 32 3.55 7.77 10.36
N ILE A 33 3.95 8.78 9.59
CA ILE A 33 3.32 9.10 8.30
C ILE A 33 3.47 7.94 7.32
N LEU A 34 4.66 7.36 7.21
CA LEU A 34 4.93 6.21 6.34
C LEU A 34 4.04 5.02 6.70
N ALA A 35 3.98 4.67 8.00
CA ALA A 35 3.16 3.56 8.48
C ALA A 35 1.67 3.73 8.11
N LYS A 36 1.14 4.94 8.22
CA LYS A 36 -0.25 5.25 7.81
C LYS A 36 -0.46 4.98 6.31
N HIS A 37 0.44 5.46 5.45
CA HIS A 37 0.32 5.28 3.99
C HIS A 37 0.45 3.81 3.58
N ILE A 38 1.38 3.07 4.17
CA ILE A 38 1.54 1.62 3.93
C ILE A 38 0.26 0.88 4.31
N LYS A 39 -0.33 1.16 5.49
CA LYS A 39 -1.57 0.53 5.93
C LYS A 39 -2.71 0.80 4.94
N SER A 40 -2.93 2.05 4.55
CA SER A 40 -3.98 2.41 3.59
C SER A 40 -3.79 1.73 2.23
N PHE A 41 -2.55 1.69 1.73
CA PHE A 41 -2.23 1.01 0.48
C PHE A 41 -2.50 -0.50 0.56
N SER A 42 -2.02 -1.16 1.62
CA SER A 42 -2.24 -2.60 1.84
C SER A 42 -3.74 -2.93 1.97
N MET A 43 -4.50 -2.11 2.68
CA MET A 43 -5.94 -2.29 2.82
C MET A 43 -6.66 -2.19 1.47
N LYS A 44 -6.30 -1.22 0.62
CA LYS A 44 -6.86 -1.10 -0.73
C LYS A 44 -6.59 -2.35 -1.57
N GLN A 45 -5.36 -2.89 -1.49
CA GLN A 45 -5.01 -4.11 -2.22
C GLN A 45 -5.81 -5.33 -1.74
N ARG A 46 -6.05 -5.45 -0.43
CA ARG A 46 -6.90 -6.52 0.12
C ARG A 46 -8.32 -6.46 -0.40
N VAL A 47 -8.93 -5.28 -0.40
CA VAL A 47 -10.29 -5.07 -0.94
C VAL A 47 -10.34 -5.43 -2.43
N ASN A 48 -9.39 -4.95 -3.22
CA ASN A 48 -9.31 -5.29 -4.65
C ASN A 48 -9.17 -6.80 -4.87
N SER A 49 -8.40 -7.49 -4.03
CA SER A 49 -8.26 -8.95 -4.10
C SER A 49 -9.58 -9.65 -3.79
N HIS A 50 -10.30 -9.23 -2.74
CA HIS A 50 -11.60 -9.80 -2.39
C HIS A 50 -12.62 -9.60 -3.52
N ILE A 51 -12.68 -8.40 -4.11
CA ILE A 51 -13.56 -8.11 -5.25
C ILE A 51 -13.27 -9.06 -6.42
N LYS A 52 -11.99 -9.26 -6.76
CA LYS A 52 -11.60 -10.19 -7.84
C LYS A 52 -12.05 -11.62 -7.55
N THR A 53 -11.89 -12.09 -6.32
CA THR A 53 -12.37 -13.43 -5.93
C THR A 53 -13.87 -13.56 -6.14
N ILE A 54 -14.65 -12.58 -5.69
CA ILE A 54 -16.12 -12.56 -5.89
C ILE A 54 -16.45 -12.62 -7.37
N GLN A 55 -15.84 -11.76 -8.20
CA GLN A 55 -16.05 -11.75 -9.65
C GLN A 55 -15.69 -13.09 -10.32
N THR A 56 -14.64 -13.77 -9.85
CA THR A 56 -14.28 -15.10 -10.35
C THR A 56 -15.33 -16.14 -9.98
N VAL A 57 -15.86 -16.10 -8.76
CA VAL A 57 -16.92 -17.02 -8.31
C VAL A 57 -18.21 -16.80 -9.10
N GLU A 58 -18.60 -15.54 -9.34
CA GLU A 58 -19.78 -15.20 -10.15
C GLU A 58 -19.66 -15.75 -11.57
N LYS A 59 -18.51 -15.56 -12.23
CA LYS A 59 -18.27 -16.11 -13.57
C LYS A 59 -18.39 -17.63 -13.62
N ILE A 60 -17.82 -18.32 -12.63
CA ILE A 60 -17.93 -19.79 -12.54
C ILE A 60 -19.39 -20.22 -12.33
N HIS A 61 -20.20 -19.41 -11.66
CA HIS A 61 -21.62 -19.68 -11.48
C HIS A 61 -22.42 -19.44 -12.77
N GLU A 62 -22.13 -18.37 -13.51
CA GLU A 62 -22.79 -18.05 -14.79
C GLU A 62 -22.41 -19.02 -15.92
N GLU A 63 -21.20 -19.58 -15.89
CA GLU A 63 -20.73 -20.58 -16.86
C GLU A 63 -21.28 -22.00 -16.60
N LYS A 64 -21.96 -22.22 -15.46
CA LYS A 64 -22.62 -23.49 -15.10
C LYS A 64 -24.09 -23.52 -15.52
#